data_AF-A0A4Q4VER2-F1
#
_entry.id   AF-A0A4Q4VER2-F1
#
_cell.length_a   1.000
_cell.length_b   1.000
_cell.length_c   1.000
_cell.angle_alpha   90.00
_cell.angle_beta   90.00
_cell.angle_gamma   90.00
#
_symmetry.space_group_name_H-M   'P 1'
#
loop_
_entity.id
_entity.type
_entity.pdbx_description
1 polymer ?
#
loop_
_entity_poly.entity_id
_entity_poly.type
_entity_poly.pdbx_seq_one_letter_code
_entity_poly.pdbx_strand_id
1 'polypeptide(L)'
;MVYGPPHIRQYKLSIIDAKFKRVAGARRIDPSTLPPDEYFWARDRVAAGVPDIQELRWVNWMPNGAHIAFSPVSPIRGADATRLFALAKKRHEEFGIDIFPAFCVGLREMHLIVEIVFDRADTARRRAALDCLRCKIDDAAAHGYGEYRTHLVLIDQVAGTYNWNDDALMKFNEKLKDALDPNGILAPGRCGIWPKRYRNRGWEMTKASGDNTQGDGLVPFFD
;
A
#
# COMPACT_ATOMS: atom_id res chain seq x y z
N MET A 1 1.64 -15.44 16.49
CA MET A 1 2.87 -15.88 17.16
C MET A 1 3.04 -15.14 18.48
N VAL A 2 3.47 -15.83 19.54
CA VAL A 2 3.75 -15.21 20.84
C VAL A 2 5.14 -15.66 21.27
N TYR A 3 6.00 -14.70 21.64
CA TYR A 3 7.41 -14.96 21.93
C TYR A 3 7.71 -14.90 23.43
N GLY A 4 8.71 -15.68 23.85
CA GLY A 4 9.20 -15.79 25.23
C GLY A 4 9.14 -17.20 25.81
N PRO A 5 9.51 -17.38 27.08
CA PRO A 5 9.41 -18.66 27.78
C PRO A 5 7.98 -19.23 27.79
N PRO A 6 7.81 -20.55 27.91
CA PRO A 6 6.49 -21.20 27.84
C PRO A 6 5.42 -20.58 28.74
N HIS A 7 5.73 -20.27 30.00
CA HIS A 7 4.79 -19.68 30.95
C HIS A 7 4.34 -18.26 30.55
N ILE A 8 5.23 -17.44 29.98
CA ILE A 8 4.89 -16.10 29.46
C ILE A 8 4.02 -16.20 28.22
N ARG A 9 4.33 -17.13 27.30
CA ARG A 9 3.51 -17.34 26.11
C ARG A 9 2.10 -17.79 26.49
N GLN A 10 1.98 -18.73 27.42
CA GLN A 10 0.70 -19.23 27.91
C GLN A 10 -0.15 -18.10 28.52
N TYR A 11 0.47 -17.26 29.36
CA TYR A 11 -0.20 -16.10 29.95
C TYR A 11 -0.70 -15.09 28.90
N LYS A 12 0.14 -14.73 27.92
CA LYS A 12 -0.27 -13.82 26.84
C LYS A 12 -1.38 -14.42 25.97
N LEU A 13 -1.29 -15.71 25.64
CA LEU A 13 -2.27 -16.42 24.83
C LEU A 13 -3.63 -16.53 25.54
N SER A 14 -3.68 -16.71 26.86
CA SER A 14 -4.94 -16.76 27.60
C SER A 14 -5.66 -15.41 27.59
N ILE A 15 -4.92 -14.30 27.70
CA ILE A 15 -5.50 -12.95 27.57
C ILE A 15 -6.06 -12.75 26.16
N ILE A 16 -5.29 -13.08 25.13
CA ILE A 16 -5.71 -12.96 23.72
C ILE A 16 -7.00 -13.77 23.50
N ASP A 17 -6.99 -15.06 23.84
CA ASP A 17 -8.15 -15.95 23.68
C ASP A 17 -9.40 -15.42 24.39
N ALA A 18 -9.27 -14.98 25.64
CA ALA A 18 -10.38 -14.42 26.41
C ALA A 18 -10.94 -13.11 25.80
N LYS A 19 -10.11 -12.27 25.18
CA LYS A 19 -10.57 -11.06 24.50
C LYS A 19 -11.25 -11.37 23.18
N PHE A 20 -10.68 -12.26 22.35
CA PHE A 20 -11.24 -12.62 21.05
C PHE A 20 -12.55 -13.40 21.16
N LYS A 21 -12.71 -14.25 22.18
CA LYS A 21 -13.97 -14.99 22.45
C LYS A 21 -15.18 -14.13 22.79
N ARG A 22 -14.99 -12.82 22.98
CA ARG A 22 -16.12 -11.86 23.06
C ARG A 22 -16.83 -11.67 21.73
N VAL A 23 -16.16 -11.99 20.62
CA VAL A 23 -16.76 -11.99 19.27
C VAL A 23 -17.47 -13.33 19.07
N ALA A 24 -18.77 -13.27 18.77
CA ALA A 24 -19.58 -14.47 18.54
C ALA A 24 -18.98 -15.33 17.41
N GLY A 25 -18.85 -16.64 17.66
CA GLY A 25 -18.28 -17.59 16.69
C GLY A 25 -16.75 -17.63 16.63
N ALA A 26 -16.03 -16.81 17.40
CA ALA A 26 -14.57 -16.87 17.47
C ALA A 26 -14.09 -18.22 18.01
N ARG A 27 -13.13 -18.84 17.29
CA ARG A 27 -12.54 -20.14 17.64
C ARG A 27 -11.02 -20.00 17.72
N ARG A 28 -10.43 -20.69 18.69
CA ARG A 28 -8.98 -20.94 18.73
C ARG A 28 -8.73 -22.30 18.09
N ILE A 29 -7.94 -22.30 17.03
CA ILE A 29 -7.53 -23.52 16.34
C ILE A 29 -6.22 -24.01 16.95
N ASP A 30 -6.12 -25.31 17.19
CA ASP A 30 -4.86 -25.95 17.57
C ASP A 30 -4.02 -26.16 16.30
N PRO A 31 -2.84 -25.53 16.18
CA PRO A 31 -1.98 -25.69 15.00
C PRO A 31 -1.63 -27.14 14.70
N SER A 32 -1.58 -28.04 15.69
CA SER A 32 -1.28 -29.47 15.45
C SER A 32 -2.34 -30.20 14.61
N THR A 33 -3.54 -29.63 14.49
CA THR A 33 -4.63 -30.15 13.66
C THR A 33 -4.60 -29.62 12.22
N LEU A 34 -3.73 -28.66 11.92
CA LEU A 34 -3.65 -28.06 10.59
C LEU A 34 -2.88 -28.98 9.63
N PRO A 35 -3.33 -29.12 8.36
CA PRO A 35 -2.58 -29.81 7.34
C PRO A 35 -1.15 -29.24 7.16
N PRO A 36 -0.16 -30.06 6.75
CA PRO A 36 1.20 -29.58 6.55
C PRO A 36 1.37 -28.49 5.49
N ASP A 37 0.45 -28.41 4.52
CA ASP A 37 0.44 -27.45 3.41
C ASP A 37 -0.41 -26.20 3.67
N GLU A 38 -0.97 -26.06 4.88
CA GLU A 38 -1.79 -24.93 5.27
C GLU A 38 -0.97 -23.62 5.35
N TYR A 39 -1.56 -22.49 4.92
CA TYR A 39 -0.91 -21.18 4.82
C TYR A 39 -0.33 -20.63 6.15
N PHE A 40 -0.94 -21.00 7.28
CA PHE A 40 -0.48 -20.73 8.64
C PHE A 40 1.00 -21.08 8.81
N TRP A 41 1.48 -22.19 8.24
CA TRP A 41 2.88 -22.60 8.39
C TRP A 41 3.85 -21.66 7.67
N ALA A 42 3.43 -21.04 6.57
CA ALA A 42 4.21 -19.96 5.95
C ALA A 42 4.32 -18.76 6.90
N ARG A 43 3.20 -18.37 7.52
CA ARG A 43 3.14 -17.26 8.48
C ARG A 43 3.92 -17.54 9.76
N ASP A 44 3.91 -18.77 10.25
CA ASP A 44 4.70 -19.23 11.40
C ASP A 44 6.20 -19.06 11.14
N ARG A 45 6.68 -19.57 10.00
CA ARG A 45 8.08 -19.42 9.55
C ARG A 45 8.47 -17.94 9.40
N VAL A 46 7.68 -17.15 8.67
CA VAL A 46 7.98 -15.73 8.45
C VAL A 46 8.01 -14.96 9.76
N ALA A 47 7.09 -15.25 10.68
CA ALA A 47 7.07 -14.63 11.99
C ALA A 47 8.25 -15.07 12.88
N ALA A 48 8.89 -16.21 12.61
CA ALA A 48 10.14 -16.62 13.24
C ALA A 48 11.40 -16.07 12.54
N GLY A 49 11.25 -15.24 11.50
CA GLY A 49 12.37 -14.71 10.71
C GLY A 49 12.93 -15.71 9.68
N VAL A 50 12.20 -16.79 9.40
CA VAL A 50 12.55 -17.75 8.35
C VAL A 50 11.89 -17.30 7.04
N PRO A 51 12.65 -17.02 5.98
CA PRO A 51 12.08 -16.57 4.71
C PRO A 51 11.24 -17.67 4.05
N ASP A 52 10.21 -17.24 3.33
CA ASP A 52 9.28 -18.12 2.62
C ASP A 52 8.81 -17.46 1.31
N ILE A 53 8.44 -18.27 0.32
CA ILE A 53 7.96 -17.82 -1.00
C ILE A 53 6.54 -18.30 -1.32
N GLN A 54 5.89 -19.07 -0.45
CA GLN A 54 4.53 -19.57 -0.61
C GLN A 54 3.54 -18.42 -0.84
N GLU A 55 3.77 -17.27 -0.21
CA GLU A 55 2.93 -16.09 -0.39
C GLU A 55 2.91 -15.60 -1.84
N LEU A 56 3.94 -15.83 -2.68
CA LEU A 56 3.89 -15.43 -4.09
C LEU A 56 2.77 -16.12 -4.90
N ARG A 57 2.21 -17.23 -4.40
CA ARG A 57 1.18 -18.00 -5.11
C ARG A 57 -0.11 -17.23 -5.35
N TRP A 58 -0.48 -16.26 -4.50
CA TRP A 58 -1.72 -15.51 -4.71
C TRP A 58 -1.67 -14.62 -5.97
N VAL A 59 -0.47 -14.27 -6.45
CA VAL A 59 -0.31 -13.55 -7.72
C VAL A 59 -0.84 -14.39 -8.89
N ASN A 60 -0.83 -15.72 -8.79
CA ASN A 60 -1.37 -16.63 -9.81
C ASN A 60 -2.91 -16.72 -9.81
N TRP A 61 -3.61 -15.85 -9.06
CA TRP A 61 -5.07 -15.72 -9.15
C TRP A 61 -5.52 -15.36 -10.58
N MET A 62 -4.68 -14.66 -11.34
CA MET A 62 -4.87 -14.34 -12.75
C MET A 62 -3.83 -15.06 -13.63
N PRO A 63 -4.15 -15.44 -14.88
CA PRO A 63 -3.25 -16.21 -15.75
C PRO A 63 -1.87 -15.57 -15.96
N ASN A 64 -1.81 -14.28 -16.32
CA ASN A 64 -0.58 -13.48 -16.35
C ASN A 64 -0.51 -12.53 -15.16
N GLY A 65 -0.66 -13.09 -13.96
CA GLY A 65 -0.74 -12.34 -12.71
C GLY A 65 0.36 -11.31 -12.52
N ALA A 66 -0.07 -10.07 -12.31
CA ALA A 66 0.72 -9.00 -11.72
C ALA A 66 -0.08 -8.38 -10.58
N HIS A 67 0.62 -7.69 -9.68
CA HIS A 67 -0.02 -7.02 -8.56
C HIS A 67 0.44 -5.57 -8.41
N ILE A 68 -0.44 -4.77 -7.85
CA ILE A 68 -0.19 -3.40 -7.42
C ILE A 68 -1.03 -3.14 -6.17
N ALA A 69 -0.49 -2.40 -5.20
CA ALA A 69 -1.11 -2.28 -3.89
C ALA A 69 -1.67 -0.86 -3.62
N PHE A 70 -2.80 -0.81 -2.94
CA PHE A 70 -3.31 0.36 -2.25
C PHE A 70 -2.97 0.23 -0.76
N SER A 71 -2.25 1.19 -0.17
CA SER A 71 -1.65 1.04 1.17
C SER A 71 -1.88 2.22 2.14
N PRO A 72 -3.14 2.62 2.41
CA PRO A 72 -3.44 3.69 3.36
C PRO A 72 -3.11 3.31 4.82
N VAL A 73 -2.78 4.32 5.61
CA VAL A 73 -2.58 4.21 7.07
C VAL A 73 -3.83 4.69 7.81
N SER A 74 -4.17 4.03 8.91
CA SER A 74 -5.29 4.42 9.76
C SER A 74 -5.00 4.18 11.25
N PRO A 75 -5.73 4.84 12.18
CA PRO A 75 -5.68 4.53 13.61
C PRO A 75 -6.19 3.11 13.89
N ILE A 76 -5.70 2.45 14.95
CA ILE A 76 -6.18 1.10 15.36
C ILE A 76 -7.56 1.19 16.04
N ARG A 77 -8.59 1.50 15.24
CA ARG A 77 -9.98 1.65 15.67
C ARG A 77 -10.88 0.95 14.68
N GLY A 78 -11.89 0.23 15.18
CA GLY A 78 -12.82 -0.53 14.34
C GLY A 78 -13.53 0.34 13.30
N ALA A 79 -13.94 1.56 13.66
CA ALA A 79 -14.63 2.47 12.75
C ALA A 79 -13.75 2.87 11.54
N ASP A 80 -12.47 3.16 11.76
CA ASP A 80 -11.52 3.50 10.70
C ASP A 80 -11.24 2.27 9.81
N ALA A 81 -11.03 1.08 10.42
CA ALA A 81 -10.81 -0.17 9.69
C ALA A 81 -11.99 -0.51 8.78
N THR A 82 -13.21 -0.46 9.32
CA THR A 82 -14.44 -0.76 8.57
C THR A 82 -14.67 0.25 7.45
N ARG A 83 -14.41 1.54 7.69
CA ARG A 83 -14.57 2.57 6.65
C ARG A 83 -13.62 2.35 5.49
N LEU A 84 -12.32 2.17 5.76
CA LEU A 84 -11.32 1.93 4.72
C LEU A 84 -11.60 0.63 3.95
N PHE A 85 -11.97 -0.44 4.64
CA PHE A 85 -12.32 -1.71 3.99
C PHE A 85 -13.56 -1.56 3.10
N ALA A 86 -14.61 -0.89 3.58
CA ALA A 86 -15.83 -0.68 2.80
C ALA A 86 -15.58 0.18 1.56
N LEU A 87 -14.78 1.25 1.68
CA LEU A 87 -14.35 2.09 0.56
C LEU A 87 -13.58 1.27 -0.48
N ALA A 88 -12.57 0.50 -0.04
CA ALA A 88 -11.79 -0.35 -0.95
C ALA A 88 -12.69 -1.39 -1.64
N LYS A 89 -13.54 -2.08 -0.88
CA LYS A 89 -14.47 -3.08 -1.41
C LYS A 89 -15.40 -2.51 -2.47
N LYS A 90 -16.01 -1.34 -2.22
CA LYS A 90 -16.87 -0.67 -3.18
C LYS A 90 -16.17 -0.41 -4.52
N ARG A 91 -14.93 0.12 -4.48
CA ARG A 91 -14.16 0.36 -5.72
C ARG A 91 -13.76 -0.94 -6.42
N HIS A 92 -13.41 -1.98 -5.67
CA HIS A 92 -13.15 -3.29 -6.26
C HIS A 92 -14.39 -3.86 -7.00
N GLU A 93 -15.58 -3.72 -6.43
CA GLU A 93 -16.85 -4.11 -7.07
C GLU A 93 -17.15 -3.29 -8.34
N GLU A 94 -17.00 -1.96 -8.28
CA GLU A 94 -17.23 -1.06 -9.43
C GLU A 94 -16.36 -1.38 -10.64
N PHE A 95 -15.10 -1.79 -10.43
CA PHE A 95 -14.16 -2.12 -11.49
C PHE A 95 -14.15 -3.62 -11.86
N GLY A 96 -14.93 -4.45 -11.15
CA GLY A 96 -14.97 -5.90 -11.34
C GLY A 96 -13.61 -6.56 -11.08
N ILE A 97 -13.01 -6.25 -9.93
CA ILE A 97 -11.69 -6.75 -9.49
C ILE A 97 -11.83 -7.40 -8.12
N ASP A 98 -11.40 -8.65 -7.98
CA ASP A 98 -11.40 -9.33 -6.67
C ASP A 98 -10.51 -8.61 -5.65
N ILE A 99 -10.88 -8.68 -4.37
CA ILE A 99 -10.20 -7.95 -3.30
C ILE A 99 -9.33 -8.87 -2.43
N PHE A 100 -8.07 -8.46 -2.21
CA PHE A 100 -7.10 -9.17 -1.38
C PHE A 100 -6.58 -8.24 -0.26
N PRO A 101 -7.32 -8.10 0.85
CA PRO A 101 -6.99 -7.15 1.91
C PRO A 101 -6.17 -7.80 3.04
N ALA A 102 -5.21 -7.08 3.59
CA ALA A 102 -4.50 -7.43 4.82
C ALA A 102 -4.32 -6.19 5.70
N PHE A 103 -4.66 -6.30 6.98
CA PHE A 103 -4.29 -5.28 7.97
C PHE A 103 -2.98 -5.67 8.66
N CYS A 104 -1.97 -4.82 8.57
CA CYS A 104 -0.76 -4.91 9.38
C CYS A 104 -0.89 -3.95 10.57
N VAL A 105 -1.06 -4.50 11.77
CA VAL A 105 -1.33 -3.71 12.99
C VAL A 105 -0.01 -3.35 13.67
N GLY A 106 0.33 -2.07 13.67
CA GLY A 106 1.43 -1.52 14.45
C GLY A 106 1.04 -1.22 15.90
N LEU A 107 1.76 -0.31 16.55
CA LEU A 107 1.49 0.05 17.95
C LEU A 107 0.32 1.05 18.10
N ARG A 108 0.21 2.00 17.17
CA ARG A 108 -0.81 3.09 17.20
C ARG A 108 -1.48 3.32 15.85
N GLU A 109 -1.05 2.61 14.83
CA GLU A 109 -1.58 2.68 13.48
C GLU A 109 -1.74 1.27 12.93
N MET A 110 -2.48 1.16 11.83
CA MET A 110 -2.52 -0.03 11.01
C MET A 110 -2.43 0.36 9.53
N HIS A 111 -1.67 -0.43 8.78
CA HIS A 111 -1.62 -0.35 7.33
C HIS A 111 -2.69 -1.29 6.78
N LEU A 112 -3.62 -0.78 5.98
CA LEU A 112 -4.45 -1.63 5.13
C LEU A 112 -3.73 -1.79 3.80
N ILE A 113 -3.23 -2.99 3.52
CA ILE A 113 -2.65 -3.34 2.22
C ILE A 113 -3.74 -4.06 1.44
N VAL A 114 -4.21 -3.45 0.36
CA VAL A 114 -5.13 -4.09 -0.58
C VAL A 114 -4.39 -4.38 -1.86
N GLU A 115 -4.09 -5.65 -2.08
CA GLU A 115 -3.49 -6.13 -3.33
C GLU A 115 -4.57 -6.16 -4.43
N ILE A 116 -4.24 -5.55 -5.56
CA ILE A 116 -4.99 -5.70 -6.81
C ILE A 116 -4.21 -6.66 -7.70
N VAL A 117 -4.77 -7.85 -7.92
CA VAL A 117 -4.23 -8.83 -8.86
C VAL A 117 -4.93 -8.67 -10.20
N PHE A 118 -4.16 -8.52 -11.28
CA PHE A 118 -4.70 -8.36 -12.62
C PHE A 118 -3.87 -9.14 -13.65
N ASP A 119 -4.48 -9.46 -14.79
CA ASP A 119 -3.75 -10.00 -15.93
C ASP A 119 -2.99 -8.88 -16.64
N ARG A 120 -1.66 -8.93 -16.63
CA ARG A 120 -0.80 -7.88 -17.22
C ARG A 120 -0.77 -7.89 -18.75
N ALA A 121 -1.22 -8.96 -19.40
CA ALA A 121 -1.35 -9.03 -20.85
C ALA A 121 -2.66 -8.40 -21.34
N ASP A 122 -3.64 -8.21 -20.46
CA ASP A 122 -4.89 -7.51 -20.76
C ASP A 122 -4.78 -6.00 -20.45
N THR A 123 -4.67 -5.21 -21.51
CA THR A 123 -4.59 -3.73 -21.42
C THR A 123 -5.81 -3.10 -20.76
N ALA A 124 -7.02 -3.64 -20.95
CA ALA A 124 -8.22 -3.11 -20.35
C ALA A 124 -8.25 -3.39 -18.84
N ARG A 125 -7.84 -4.60 -18.42
CA ARG A 125 -7.72 -4.94 -16.99
C ARG A 125 -6.63 -4.13 -16.30
N ARG A 126 -5.50 -3.89 -16.97
CA ARG A 126 -4.45 -2.98 -16.48
C ARG A 126 -4.97 -1.57 -16.23
N ARG A 127 -5.69 -1.01 -17.19
CA ARG A 127 -6.29 0.31 -17.06
C ARG A 127 -7.31 0.36 -15.93
N ALA A 128 -8.19 -0.64 -15.83
CA ALA A 128 -9.16 -0.76 -14.74
C ALA A 128 -8.49 -0.84 -13.36
N ALA A 129 -7.39 -1.60 -13.22
CA ALA A 129 -6.62 -1.67 -11.98
C ALA A 129 -6.01 -0.31 -11.58
N LEU A 130 -5.43 0.40 -12.55
CA LEU A 130 -4.88 1.73 -12.32
C LEU A 130 -5.97 2.75 -11.94
N ASP A 131 -7.07 2.79 -12.70
CA ASP A 131 -8.18 3.71 -12.45
C ASP A 131 -8.84 3.44 -11.07
N CYS A 132 -8.97 2.16 -10.69
CA CYS A 132 -9.42 1.76 -9.35
C CYS A 132 -8.51 2.33 -8.26
N LEU A 133 -7.18 2.24 -8.43
CA LEU A 133 -6.21 2.82 -7.49
C LEU A 133 -6.33 4.33 -7.39
N ARG A 134 -6.38 5.03 -8.54
CA ARG A 134 -6.49 6.48 -8.57
C ARG A 134 -7.74 6.96 -7.84
N CYS A 135 -8.88 6.29 -8.03
CA CYS A 135 -10.10 6.60 -7.29
C CYS A 135 -9.97 6.33 -5.79
N LYS A 136 -9.35 5.20 -5.38
CA LYS A 136 -9.15 4.88 -3.96
C LYS A 136 -8.26 5.90 -3.24
N ILE A 137 -7.21 6.41 -3.89
CA ILE A 137 -6.33 7.45 -3.34
C ILE A 137 -7.14 8.72 -3.06
N ASP A 138 -7.92 9.21 -4.03
CA ASP A 138 -8.73 10.41 -3.87
C ASP A 138 -9.77 10.24 -2.74
N ASP A 139 -10.48 9.11 -2.71
CA ASP A 139 -11.49 8.83 -1.69
C ASP A 139 -10.89 8.73 -0.28
N ALA A 140 -9.73 8.08 -0.15
CA ALA A 140 -9.06 7.92 1.13
C ALA A 140 -8.51 9.23 1.67
N ALA A 141 -7.88 10.04 0.80
CA ALA A 141 -7.41 11.37 1.14
C ALA A 141 -8.55 12.28 1.59
N ALA A 142 -9.71 12.23 0.91
CA ALA A 142 -10.92 12.98 1.31
C ALA A 142 -11.44 12.58 2.70
N HIS A 143 -11.09 11.39 3.20
CA HIS A 143 -11.41 10.92 4.54
C HIS A 143 -10.25 11.06 5.55
N GLY A 144 -9.14 11.67 5.16
CA GLY A 144 -7.99 11.91 6.02
C GLY A 144 -7.03 10.73 6.16
N TYR A 145 -7.07 9.77 5.24
CA TYR A 145 -6.12 8.65 5.19
C TYR A 145 -5.15 8.85 4.02
N GLY A 146 -3.85 8.82 4.32
CA GLY A 146 -2.79 8.87 3.30
C GLY A 146 -2.13 7.50 3.11
N GLU A 147 -1.59 7.24 1.92
CA GLU A 147 -0.76 6.05 1.67
C GLU A 147 0.64 6.23 2.25
N TYR A 148 1.15 5.17 2.89
CA TYR A 148 2.53 5.19 3.38
C TYR A 148 3.55 5.00 2.25
N ARG A 149 3.19 4.21 1.22
CA ARG A 149 3.99 3.87 0.03
C ARG A 149 3.07 3.55 -1.14
N THR A 150 3.58 3.77 -2.36
CA THR A 150 2.84 3.52 -3.60
C THR A 150 3.79 3.14 -4.76
N HIS A 151 3.20 2.68 -5.86
CA HIS A 151 3.87 2.35 -7.12
C HIS A 151 4.30 3.62 -7.88
N LEU A 152 5.34 3.51 -8.72
CA LEU A 152 5.91 4.64 -9.50
C LEU A 152 4.85 5.51 -10.18
N VAL A 153 3.92 4.88 -10.91
CA VAL A 153 2.85 5.54 -11.69
C VAL A 153 1.81 6.32 -10.86
N LEU A 154 1.85 6.19 -9.53
CA LEU A 154 0.93 6.84 -8.60
C LEU A 154 1.62 7.83 -7.67
N ILE A 155 2.95 7.90 -7.72
CA ILE A 155 3.75 8.65 -6.75
C ILE A 155 3.33 10.14 -6.69
N ASP A 156 3.13 10.79 -7.84
CA ASP A 156 2.79 12.22 -7.87
C ASP A 156 1.38 12.46 -7.35
N GLN A 157 0.42 11.60 -7.70
CA GLN A 157 -0.94 11.69 -7.16
C GLN A 157 -0.93 11.54 -5.63
N VAL A 158 -0.23 10.53 -5.10
CA VAL A 158 -0.12 10.32 -3.65
C VAL A 158 0.56 11.50 -2.99
N ALA A 159 1.68 12.00 -3.53
CA ALA A 159 2.38 13.14 -2.97
C ALA A 159 1.50 14.40 -2.94
N GLY A 160 0.67 14.62 -3.97
CA GLY A 160 -0.31 15.69 -4.04
C GLY A 160 -1.43 15.61 -2.99
N THR A 161 -1.60 14.48 -2.29
CA THR A 161 -2.54 14.39 -1.16
C THR A 161 -1.97 14.98 0.14
N TYR A 162 -0.64 15.12 0.25
CA TYR A 162 0.05 15.70 1.40
C TYR A 162 0.24 17.23 1.26
N ASN A 163 -0.84 17.91 0.86
CA ASN A 163 -0.84 19.30 0.39
C ASN A 163 -1.19 20.36 1.46
N TRP A 164 -1.13 20.00 2.73
CA TRP A 164 -1.47 20.92 3.83
C TRP A 164 -0.63 22.21 3.78
N ASN A 165 -1.28 23.35 4.06
CA ASN A 165 -0.69 24.68 4.05
C ASN A 165 -0.02 25.02 2.71
N ASP A 166 -0.77 24.87 1.62
CA ASP A 166 -0.32 25.19 0.27
C ASP A 166 0.97 24.40 -0.08
N ASP A 167 0.89 23.07 -0.02
CA ASP A 167 1.99 22.15 -0.41
C ASP A 167 3.30 22.39 0.35
N ALA A 168 3.23 22.81 1.62
CA ALA A 168 4.41 23.17 2.40
C ALA A 168 5.47 22.04 2.47
N LEU A 169 5.02 20.79 2.61
CA LEU A 169 5.89 19.62 2.64
C LEU A 169 6.62 19.42 1.31
N MET A 170 5.91 19.54 0.19
CA MET A 170 6.50 19.39 -1.15
C MET A 170 7.54 20.48 -1.40
N LYS A 171 7.15 21.75 -1.19
CA LYS A 171 8.01 22.93 -1.40
C LYS A 171 9.30 22.85 -0.57
N PHE A 172 9.21 22.36 0.67
CA PHE A 172 10.39 22.13 1.51
C PHE A 172 11.32 21.06 0.92
N ASN A 173 10.78 19.90 0.52
CA ASN A 173 11.57 18.80 -0.01
C ASN A 173 12.21 19.13 -1.36
N GLU A 174 11.51 19.85 -2.24
CA GLU A 174 12.07 20.32 -3.51
C GLU A 174 13.24 21.29 -3.28
N LYS A 175 13.12 22.21 -2.32
CA LYS A 175 14.21 23.13 -1.97
C LYS A 175 15.45 22.37 -1.47
N LEU A 176 15.25 21.35 -0.65
CA LEU A 176 16.34 20.47 -0.19
C LEU A 176 16.94 19.68 -1.36
N LYS A 177 16.09 19.15 -2.24
CA LYS A 177 16.48 18.37 -3.41
C LYS A 177 17.36 19.19 -4.36
N ASP A 178 16.93 20.39 -4.73
CA ASP A 178 17.69 21.27 -5.62
C ASP A 178 19.03 21.70 -5.00
N ALA A 179 19.07 21.90 -3.68
CA ALA A 179 20.29 22.29 -2.99
C ALA A 179 21.34 21.17 -2.94
N LEU A 180 20.89 19.92 -2.76
CA LEU A 180 21.78 18.75 -2.63
C LEU A 180 22.08 18.06 -3.96
N ASP A 181 21.19 18.20 -4.95
CA ASP A 181 21.33 17.62 -6.29
C ASP A 181 21.00 18.68 -7.36
N PRO A 182 21.89 19.68 -7.54
CA PRO A 182 21.65 20.80 -8.46
C PRO A 182 21.53 20.36 -9.92
N ASN A 183 22.12 19.20 -10.26
CA ASN A 183 22.04 18.62 -11.60
C ASN A 183 20.78 17.76 -11.80
N GLY A 184 20.10 17.39 -10.72
CA GLY A 184 18.87 16.59 -10.74
C GLY A 184 19.05 15.14 -11.17
N ILE A 185 20.21 14.54 -10.91
CA ILE A 185 20.57 13.22 -11.46
C ILE A 185 20.11 12.05 -10.57
N LEU A 186 19.85 12.28 -9.28
CA LEU A 186 19.51 11.22 -8.33
C LEU A 186 18.00 10.98 -8.31
N ALA A 187 17.55 9.98 -9.06
CA ALA A 187 16.16 9.48 -9.06
C ALA A 187 15.08 10.58 -9.12
N PRO A 188 15.06 11.41 -10.19
CA PRO A 188 14.06 12.46 -10.35
C PRO A 188 12.64 11.90 -10.29
N GLY A 189 11.76 12.55 -9.53
CA GLY A 189 10.36 12.15 -9.35
C GLY A 189 10.12 11.11 -8.26
N ARG A 190 11.17 10.59 -7.61
CA ARG A 190 10.99 9.70 -6.46
C ARG A 190 10.22 10.44 -5.35
N CYS A 191 9.13 9.83 -4.86
CA CYS A 191 8.20 10.41 -3.89
C CYS A 191 7.51 11.72 -4.37
N GLY A 192 7.49 11.97 -5.67
CA GLY A 192 6.85 13.13 -6.29
C GLY A 192 7.73 14.36 -6.27
N ILE A 193 8.99 14.20 -5.82
CA ILE A 193 9.93 15.29 -5.65
C ILE A 193 10.75 15.40 -6.95
N TRP A 194 10.43 16.42 -7.73
CA TRP A 194 11.08 16.67 -9.01
C TRP A 194 12.15 17.76 -8.89
N PRO A 195 13.38 17.54 -9.39
CA PRO A 195 14.38 18.60 -9.46
C PRO A 195 13.88 19.77 -10.32
N LYS A 196 14.38 20.98 -10.07
CA LYS A 196 13.95 22.22 -10.78
C LYS A 196 13.87 22.09 -12.30
N ARG A 197 14.79 21.32 -12.91
CA ARG A 197 14.88 21.16 -14.37
C ARG A 197 13.80 20.26 -14.98
N TYR A 198 13.09 19.49 -14.15
CA TYR A 198 12.02 18.56 -14.56
C TYR A 198 10.63 19.13 -14.30
N ARG A 199 10.46 19.96 -13.28
CA ARG A 199 9.14 20.41 -12.81
C ARG A 199 8.32 21.13 -13.87
N ASN A 200 7.03 20.79 -13.93
CA ASN A 200 6.04 21.34 -14.85
C ASN A 200 6.39 21.12 -16.33
N ARG A 201 7.01 19.98 -16.64
CA ARG A 201 7.38 19.57 -18.01
C ARG A 201 6.78 18.22 -18.39
N GLY A 202 5.60 17.89 -17.86
CA GLY A 202 4.86 16.68 -18.23
C GLY A 202 5.46 15.37 -17.74
N TRP A 203 6.33 15.42 -16.72
CA TRP A 203 6.90 14.21 -16.09
C TRP A 203 6.02 13.68 -14.96
N GLU A 204 5.22 14.55 -14.35
CA GLU A 204 4.34 14.25 -13.22
C GLU A 204 3.16 13.37 -13.65
N MET A 205 2.98 12.23 -12.98
CA MET A 205 1.93 11.24 -13.24
C MET A 205 0.79 11.36 -12.22
N THR A 206 -0.19 12.19 -12.55
CA THR A 206 -1.41 12.38 -11.77
C THR A 206 -2.60 11.76 -12.48
N LYS A 207 -3.77 11.74 -11.82
CA LYS A 207 -5.03 11.36 -12.48
C LYS A 207 -5.34 12.22 -13.71
N ALA A 208 -4.97 13.51 -13.68
CA ALA A 208 -5.21 14.45 -14.78
C ALA A 208 -4.17 14.35 -15.90
N SER A 209 -2.89 14.19 -15.56
CA SER A 209 -1.78 14.13 -16.53
C SER A 209 -1.52 12.73 -17.10
N GLY A 210 -2.12 11.68 -16.54
CA GLY A 210 -1.97 10.32 -17.05
C GLY A 210 -0.70 9.65 -16.52
N ASP A 211 -0.15 8.73 -17.29
CA ASP A 211 0.99 7.87 -16.97
C ASP A 211 2.13 8.02 -17.98
N ASN A 212 2.29 9.23 -18.56
CA ASN A 212 3.36 9.55 -19.52
C ASN A 212 4.74 9.44 -18.88
N THR A 213 5.63 8.64 -19.48
CA THR A 213 7.01 8.42 -19.00
C THR A 213 8.06 9.25 -19.75
N GLN A 214 7.67 10.07 -20.72
CA GLN A 214 8.61 10.74 -21.64
C GLN A 214 8.81 12.23 -21.37
N GLY A 215 7.84 12.89 -20.73
CA GLY A 215 7.87 14.34 -20.46
C GLY A 215 8.15 15.22 -21.69
N ASP A 216 8.45 16.49 -21.44
CA ASP A 216 8.72 17.54 -22.42
C ASP A 216 10.19 18.02 -22.33
N GLY A 217 11.11 17.06 -22.20
CA GLY A 217 12.55 17.31 -22.03
C GLY A 217 12.89 18.01 -20.71
N LEU A 218 14.11 18.55 -20.61
CA LEU A 218 14.66 19.18 -19.41
C LEU A 218 15.08 20.63 -19.68
N VAL A 219 15.03 21.50 -18.68
CA VAL A 219 15.71 22.80 -18.73
C VAL A 219 17.22 22.55 -18.92
N PRO A 220 17.98 23.23 -19.80
CA PRO A 220 19.44 23.07 -19.91
C PRO A 220 20.20 23.42 -18.62
N PHE A 221 21.49 23.06 -18.54
CA PHE A 221 22.34 23.39 -17.38
C PHE A 221 22.81 24.85 -17.35
N PHE A 222 22.72 25.54 -18.48
CA PHE A 222 23.26 26.88 -18.67
C PHE A 222 22.10 27.84 -18.94
N ASP A 223 21.61 28.45 -17.87
CA ASP A 223 20.92 29.75 -17.81
C ASP A 223 21.10 30.33 -16.41
#